data_AF-A0A367LYM3-F1
#
_entry.id   AF-A0A367LYM3-F1
#
_cell.length_a   1.000
_cell.length_b   1.000
_cell.length_c   1.000
_cell.angle_alpha   90.00
_cell.angle_beta   90.00
_cell.angle_gamma   90.00
#
_symmetry.space_group_name_H-M   'P 1'
#
loop_
_entity.id
_entity.type
_entity.pdbx_description
1 polymer ?
#
loop_
_entity_poly.entity_id
_entity_poly.type
_entity_poly.pdbx_seq_one_letter_code
_entity_poly.pdbx_strand_id
1 'polypeptide(L)'
;VLENAIRSGAGKVLRIAEPLAPGRRGIEVIREGLESPVNLTVTGQGCAYVSESRIRHRLLPGREGEVPARFLIHRLPLDAAGGG
;
A
#
# COMPACT_ATOMS: atom_id res chain seq x y z
N VAL A 1 -2.42 -19.17 -13.46
CA VAL A 1 -1.67 -17.98 -13.02
C VAL A 1 -1.60 -18.05 -11.50
N LEU A 2 -0.40 -18.13 -10.94
CA LEU A 2 -0.23 -18.30 -9.49
C LEU A 2 -0.06 -16.92 -8.83
N GLU A 3 -1.18 -16.33 -8.40
CA GLU A 3 -1.19 -15.22 -7.46
C GLU A 3 -0.98 -15.79 -6.05
N ASN A 4 0.26 -16.01 -5.66
CA ASN A 4 0.59 -16.34 -4.28
C ASN A 4 1.91 -15.68 -3.92
N ALA A 5 1.84 -14.38 -3.58
CA ALA A 5 2.80 -13.86 -2.64
C ALA A 5 2.42 -14.47 -1.28
N ILE A 6 3.27 -15.36 -0.76
CA ILE A 6 3.26 -15.79 0.64
C ILE A 6 3.37 -14.55 1.59
N ARG A 7 3.58 -13.34 1.03
CA ARG A 7 3.48 -12.01 1.65
C ARG A 7 2.67 -11.03 0.78
N SER A 8 1.48 -11.39 0.32
CA SER A 8 0.59 -10.49 -0.44
C SER A 8 0.30 -9.22 0.36
N GLY A 9 0.61 -8.06 -0.22
CA GLY A 9 0.30 -6.73 0.29
C GLY A 9 1.11 -6.31 1.52
N ALA A 10 1.07 -7.06 2.62
CA ALA A 10 1.74 -6.79 3.92
C ALA A 10 1.77 -5.32 4.37
N GLY A 11 0.74 -4.54 4.01
CA GLY A 11 0.73 -3.12 4.31
C GLY A 11 1.62 -2.24 3.46
N LYS A 12 1.99 -2.68 2.25
CA LYS A 12 2.92 -1.98 1.39
C LYS A 12 2.21 -1.18 0.31
N VAL A 13 2.83 -0.07 -0.04
CA VAL A 13 2.54 0.68 -1.27
C VAL A 13 3.75 0.50 -2.17
N LEU A 14 3.51 -0.01 -3.37
CA LEU A 14 4.55 -0.32 -4.34
C LEU A 14 4.48 0.63 -5.54
N ARG A 15 5.63 0.91 -6.14
CA ARG A 15 5.74 1.65 -7.40
C ARG A 15 6.47 0.79 -8.42
N ILE A 16 5.94 0.76 -9.64
CA ILE A 16 6.63 0.23 -10.81
C ILE A 16 6.87 1.42 -11.73
N ALA A 17 8.12 1.87 -11.82
CA ALA A 17 8.50 2.89 -12.78
C ALA A 17 8.40 2.32 -14.19
N GLU A 18 7.76 3.09 -15.10
CA GLU A 18 7.58 2.75 -16.52
C GLU A 18 7.01 1.34 -16.73
N PRO A 19 5.76 1.08 -16.28
CA PRO A 19 5.20 -0.28 -16.27
C PRO A 19 5.03 -0.90 -17.66
N LEU A 20 5.05 -0.08 -18.72
CA LEU A 20 4.90 -0.51 -20.11
C LEU A 20 6.24 -0.68 -20.85
N ALA A 21 7.37 -0.35 -20.21
CA ALA A 21 8.68 -0.53 -20.83
C ALA A 21 9.03 -2.02 -20.96
N PRO A 22 9.75 -2.42 -22.04
CA PRO A 22 10.14 -3.80 -22.24
C PRO A 22 11.13 -4.30 -21.19
N GLY A 23 11.10 -5.61 -20.90
CA GLY A 23 12.02 -6.28 -19.99
C GLY A 23 11.52 -6.36 -18.54
N ARG A 24 12.41 -6.77 -17.62
CA ARG A 24 12.10 -6.89 -16.19
C ARG A 24 12.02 -5.51 -15.56
N ARG A 25 11.02 -5.28 -14.69
CA ARG A 25 10.87 -4.03 -13.95
C ARG A 25 11.29 -4.16 -12.49
N GLY A 26 11.94 -3.13 -11.98
CA GLY A 26 12.11 -2.93 -10.54
C GLY A 26 10.75 -2.66 -9.90
N ILE A 27 10.49 -3.33 -8.77
CA ILE A 27 9.36 -3.03 -7.90
C ILE A 27 9.94 -2.26 -6.72
N GLU A 28 9.55 -1.01 -6.58
CA GLU A 28 9.99 -0.15 -5.50
C GLU A 28 8.97 -0.18 -4.38
N VAL A 29 9.44 -0.19 -3.14
CA VAL A 29 8.59 -0.10 -1.96
C VAL A 29 8.57 1.36 -1.50
N ILE A 30 7.42 2.02 -1.63
CA ILE A 30 7.24 3.42 -1.23
C ILE A 30 6.91 3.52 0.27
N ARG A 31 6.16 2.55 0.78
CA ARG A 31 5.76 2.47 2.18
C ARG A 31 5.57 1.02 2.58
N GLU A 32 5.85 0.71 3.84
CA GLU A 32 5.51 -0.55 4.50
C GLU A 32 4.75 -0.30 5.81
N GLY A 33 4.22 -1.37 6.39
CA GLY A 33 3.64 -1.34 7.73
C GLY A 33 2.27 -0.70 7.83
N LEU A 34 1.57 -0.51 6.70
CA LEU A 34 0.15 -0.18 6.73
C LEU A 34 -0.65 -1.39 7.21
N GLU A 35 -1.71 -1.16 7.95
CA GLU A 35 -2.57 -2.22 8.46
C GLU A 35 -3.37 -2.89 7.32
N SER A 36 -3.91 -2.07 6.42
CA SER A 36 -4.77 -2.51 5.30
C SER A 36 -5.01 -1.38 4.29
N PRO A 37 -4.06 -1.02 3.42
CA PRO A 37 -4.26 0.04 2.42
C PRO A 37 -5.25 -0.39 1.34
N VAL A 38 -6.23 0.46 0.99
CA VAL A 38 -7.32 0.08 0.05
C VAL A 38 -7.62 1.06 -1.07
N ASN A 39 -7.49 2.37 -0.86
CA ASN A 39 -7.66 3.36 -1.92
C ASN A 39 -6.39 4.20 -2.01
N LEU A 40 -6.04 4.61 -3.23
CA LEU A 40 -4.89 5.45 -3.50
C LEU A 40 -5.26 6.50 -4.55
N THR A 41 -4.89 7.76 -4.30
CA THR A 41 -4.90 8.81 -5.32
C THR A 41 -3.55 9.54 -5.33
N VAL A 42 -3.15 10.05 -6.48
CA VAL A 42 -1.91 10.83 -6.65
C VAL A 42 -2.27 12.25 -7.05
N THR A 43 -1.63 13.21 -6.40
CA THR A 43 -1.80 14.63 -6.67
C THR A 43 -0.73 15.13 -7.65
N GLY A 44 -1.01 16.23 -8.35
CA GLY A 44 -0.07 16.85 -9.29
C GLY A 44 1.25 17.30 -8.65
N GLN A 45 1.26 17.47 -7.32
CA GLN A 45 2.45 17.81 -6.53
C GLN A 45 3.31 16.57 -6.16
N GLY A 46 3.06 15.40 -6.76
CA GLY A 46 3.86 14.20 -6.52
C GLY A 46 3.63 13.58 -5.14
N CYS A 47 2.43 13.70 -4.58
CA CYS A 47 2.06 13.02 -3.33
C CYS A 47 0.96 12.00 -3.57
N ALA A 48 1.11 10.80 -3.02
CA ALA A 48 0.05 9.81 -2.89
C ALA A 48 -0.71 9.97 -1.57
N TYR A 49 -2.04 9.82 -1.62
CA TYR A 49 -2.89 9.68 -0.44
C TYR A 49 -3.47 8.29 -0.42
N VAL A 50 -3.28 7.58 0.69
CA VAL A 50 -3.67 6.17 0.84
C VAL A 50 -4.58 6.00 2.05
N SER A 51 -5.77 5.45 1.84
CA SER A 51 -6.69 5.15 2.95
C SER A 51 -6.52 3.73 3.46
N GLU A 52 -6.75 3.52 4.76
CA GLU A 52 -6.75 2.18 5.34
C GLU A 52 -8.15 1.63 5.60
N SER A 53 -8.42 0.42 5.11
CA SER A 53 -9.60 -0.35 5.47
C SER A 53 -9.40 -0.96 6.84
N ARG A 54 -9.93 -0.25 7.83
CA ARG A 54 -10.00 -0.64 9.23
C ARG A 54 -10.97 -1.79 9.49
N ILE A 55 -11.20 -2.69 8.52
CA ILE A 55 -12.18 -3.79 8.58
C ILE A 55 -11.58 -5.11 9.09
N ARG A 56 -10.26 -5.20 9.22
CA ARG A 56 -9.55 -6.45 9.53
C ARG A 56 -10.02 -7.10 10.83
N HIS A 57 -10.45 -6.30 11.81
CA HIS A 57 -11.04 -6.77 13.06
C HIS A 57 -12.31 -7.63 12.85
N ARG A 58 -13.07 -7.42 11.75
CA ARG A 58 -14.24 -8.24 11.39
C ARG A 58 -13.90 -9.51 10.62
N LEU A 59 -12.69 -9.59 10.05
CA LEU A 59 -12.27 -10.69 9.18
C LEU A 59 -11.43 -11.73 9.91
N LEU A 60 -10.83 -11.36 11.04
CA LEU A 60 -9.98 -12.25 11.83
C LEU A 60 -10.75 -12.77 13.05
N PRO A 61 -10.93 -14.09 13.18
CA PRO A 61 -11.56 -14.68 14.36
C PRO A 61 -10.88 -14.23 15.66
N GLY A 62 -11.69 -13.83 16.64
CA GLY A 62 -11.21 -13.40 17.96
C GLY A 62 -10.76 -11.93 18.04
N ARG A 63 -10.91 -11.15 16.96
CA ARG A 63 -10.60 -9.72 16.92
C ARG A 63 -11.83 -8.85 16.70
N GLU A 64 -13.03 -9.40 16.74
CA GLU A 64 -14.28 -8.72 16.36
C GLU A 64 -14.51 -7.44 17.18
N GLY A 65 -14.15 -7.48 18.47
CA GLY A 65 -14.25 -6.36 19.40
C GLY A 65 -13.21 -5.25 19.23
N GLU A 66 -12.16 -5.46 18.41
CA GLU A 66 -11.11 -4.47 18.17
C GLU A 66 -11.53 -3.40 17.13
N VAL A 67 -12.72 -2.83 17.31
CA VAL A 67 -13.27 -1.83 16.41
C VAL A 67 -12.37 -0.58 16.40
N PRO A 68 -11.81 -0.17 15.26
CA PRO A 68 -10.87 0.95 15.24
C PRO A 68 -11.57 2.28 15.53
N ALA A 69 -11.00 3.06 16.46
CA ALA A 69 -11.55 4.35 16.87
C ALA A 69 -11.39 5.47 15.81
N ARG A 70 -10.54 5.25 14.79
CA ARG A 70 -10.21 6.25 13.78
C ARG A 70 -9.96 5.65 12.42
N PHE A 71 -10.34 6.40 11.40
CA PHE A 71 -9.94 6.18 10.03
C PHE A 71 -8.64 6.93 9.74
N LEU A 72 -7.71 6.31 9.02
CA LEU A 72 -6.42 6.92 8.68
C LEU A 72 -6.30 7.11 7.16
N ILE A 73 -5.82 8.29 6.78
CA ILE A 73 -5.33 8.61 5.44
C ILE A 73 -3.85 8.95 5.58
N HIS A 74 -3.00 8.21 4.87
CA HIS A 74 -1.56 8.41 4.84
C HIS A 74 -1.21 9.30 3.66
N ARG A 75 -0.43 10.36 3.90
CA ARG A 75 0.18 11.18 2.85
C ARG A 75 1.61 10.71 2.63
N LEU A 76 1.92 10.28 1.40
CA LEU A 76 3.21 9.71 1.01
C LEU A 76 3.81 10.58 -0.12
N PRO A 77 4.91 11.31 0.12
CA PRO A 77 5.68 11.92 -0.96
C PRO A 77 6.19 10.85 -1.92
N LEU A 78 6.10 11.10 -3.23
CA LEU A 78 6.52 10.16 -4.29
C LEU A 78 7.83 10.56 -4.95
N ASP A 79 8.64 11.40 -4.29
CA ASP A 79 9.91 11.90 -4.81
C ASP A 79 10.66 10.81 -5.58
N ALA A 80 11.30 11.21 -6.69
CA ALA A 80 11.98 10.30 -7.60
C ALA A 80 13.08 9.53 -6.86
N ALA A 81 12.72 8.34 -6.37
CA ALA A 81 13.56 7.22 -5.94
C ALA A 81 14.87 7.62 -5.23
N GLY A 82 14.94 7.39 -3.92
CA GLY A 82 16.24 7.29 -3.25
C GLY A 82 17.05 6.17 -3.90
N GLY A 83 18.02 6.54 -4.73
CA GLY A 83 19.09 5.67 -5.18
C GLY A 83 19.98 5.29 -4.00
N GLY A 84 20.27 4.00 -3.90
CA GLY A 84 21.27 3.39 -3.04
C GLY A 84 21.73 2.09 -3.69
#